data_AF-A0A958KWZ8-F1
#
_entry.id   AF-A0A958KWZ8-F1
#
_cell.length_a   1.000
_cell.length_b   1.000
_cell.length_c   1.000
_cell.angle_alpha   90.00
_cell.angle_beta   90.00
_cell.angle_gamma   90.00
#
_symmetry.space_group_name_H-M   'P 1'
#
loop_
_entity.id
_entity.type
_entity.pdbx_description
1 polymer ?
#
loop_
_entity_poly.entity_id
_entity_poly.type
_entity_poly.pdbx_seq_one_letter_code
_entity_poly.pdbx_strand_id
1 'polypeptide(L)'
;MNFSGKISNSVITFLQAQGADLAEFYEGTDLPTEFLKDPTSWLDARKMENLLQFTETWCIQHLNIERPIEKIGNSARDLKSWGVLDSVLRMIEKPNDIFLQPQRFISYFISPAPPMANIKRDLNAVSFSIPISFEEYPYVATYLRSAIESVPVFMGLQMAEASWQQNTISIGWNQSQSLLDDSTLQRRHMAPEVMQSLVATLEKTEQALLKKTLELETIKDENAMAAQSQVPQMQSLIDFQKQYKNFHQQVLKLQDYFTRSQQLITLLVGQDRSWNH
;
A
#
# COMPACT_ATOMS: atom_id res chain seq x y z
N MET A 1 14.22 -7.91 13.04
CA MET A 1 12.85 -7.53 13.43
C MET A 1 12.31 -6.68 12.30
N ASN A 2 11.04 -6.87 11.94
CA ASN A 2 10.39 -6.13 10.87
C ASN A 2 9.20 -5.36 11.43
N PHE A 3 8.95 -4.17 10.89
CA PHE A 3 7.77 -3.37 11.17
C PHE A 3 6.79 -3.43 10.01
N SER A 4 5.50 -3.36 10.32
CA SER A 4 4.44 -3.48 9.32
C SER A 4 4.38 -2.24 8.42
N GLY A 5 4.10 -2.48 7.13
CA GLY A 5 3.77 -1.46 6.14
C GLY A 5 2.53 -0.64 6.48
N LYS A 6 1.73 -1.02 7.48
CA LYS A 6 0.69 -0.15 8.05
C LYS A 6 1.24 1.19 8.51
N ILE A 7 2.48 1.21 9.00
CA ILE A 7 3.14 2.44 9.46
C ILE A 7 3.47 3.33 8.25
N SER A 8 4.15 2.79 7.22
CA SER A 8 4.46 3.54 6.00
C SER A 8 3.20 3.97 5.25
N ASN A 9 2.19 3.10 5.15
CA ASN A 9 0.91 3.45 4.54
C ASN A 9 0.19 4.57 5.30
N SER A 10 0.31 4.62 6.63
CA SER A 10 -0.22 5.73 7.44
C SER A 10 0.47 7.04 7.12
N VAL A 11 1.79 7.03 6.92
CA VAL A 11 2.54 8.21 6.47
C VAL A 11 2.03 8.68 5.11
N ILE A 12 1.97 7.80 4.12
CA ILE A 12 1.55 8.19 2.76
C ILE A 12 0.12 8.72 2.75
N THR A 13 -0.80 8.04 3.45
CA THR A 13 -2.20 8.46 3.53
C THR A 13 -2.34 9.80 4.24
N PHE A 14 -1.53 10.04 5.29
CA PHE A 14 -1.51 11.33 5.97
C PHE A 14 -1.01 12.45 5.06
N LEU A 15 0.11 12.25 4.36
CA LEU A 15 0.66 13.23 3.43
C LEU A 15 -0.34 13.57 2.31
N GLN A 16 -1.02 12.57 1.76
CA GLN A 16 -2.11 12.77 0.80
C GLN A 16 -3.24 13.60 1.38
N ALA A 17 -3.67 13.32 2.61
CA ALA A 17 -4.73 14.07 3.28
C ALA A 17 -4.34 15.54 3.55
N GLN A 18 -3.04 15.83 3.72
CA GLN A 18 -2.51 17.19 3.84
C GLN A 18 -2.31 17.90 2.49
N GLY A 19 -2.64 17.24 1.37
CA GLY A 19 -2.47 17.81 0.03
C GLY A 19 -1.01 17.88 -0.45
N ALA A 20 -0.14 17.05 0.13
CA ALA A 20 1.28 17.03 -0.18
C ALA A 20 1.57 16.42 -1.56
N ASP A 21 2.59 16.93 -2.27
CA ASP A 21 3.07 16.29 -3.50
C ASP A 21 3.92 15.07 -3.13
N LEU A 22 3.36 13.89 -3.38
CA LEU A 22 4.03 12.63 -3.07
C LEU A 22 5.20 12.31 -4.02
N ALA A 23 5.28 12.93 -5.20
CA ALA A 23 6.36 12.66 -6.14
C ALA A 23 7.71 13.04 -5.53
N GLU A 24 7.81 14.24 -4.97
CA GLU A 24 9.00 14.73 -4.26
C GLU A 24 9.33 13.86 -3.04
N PHE A 25 8.30 13.44 -2.29
CA PHE A 25 8.50 12.55 -1.15
C PHE A 25 9.09 11.19 -1.57
N TYR A 26 8.60 10.61 -2.68
CA TYR A 26 9.09 9.33 -3.19
C TYR A 26 10.50 9.41 -3.76
N GLU A 27 10.90 10.54 -4.34
CA GLU A 27 12.27 10.75 -4.81
C GLU A 27 13.28 10.85 -3.65
N GLY A 28 12.83 11.28 -2.46
CA GLY A 28 13.67 11.42 -1.27
C GLY A 28 13.91 10.14 -0.48
N THR A 29 13.26 9.02 -0.83
CA THR A 29 13.40 7.73 -0.13
C THR A 29 14.01 6.66 -1.03
N ASP A 30 14.82 5.78 -0.43
CA ASP A 30 15.42 4.61 -1.08
C ASP A 30 14.46 3.42 -1.15
N LEU A 31 13.26 3.54 -0.57
CA LEU A 31 12.26 2.48 -0.53
C LEU A 31 11.39 2.49 -1.80
N PRO A 32 11.17 1.34 -2.45
CA PRO A 32 10.26 1.27 -3.57
C PRO A 32 8.86 1.70 -3.16
N THR A 33 8.22 2.52 -4.00
CA THR A 33 6.91 3.14 -3.71
C THR A 33 5.80 2.13 -3.40
N GLU A 34 5.91 0.93 -3.94
CA GLU A 34 4.97 -0.18 -3.71
C GLU A 34 4.97 -0.60 -2.24
N PHE A 35 6.14 -0.73 -1.60
CA PHE A 35 6.27 -1.07 -0.18
C PHE A 35 5.78 0.05 0.75
N LEU A 36 5.82 1.30 0.30
CA LEU A 36 5.33 2.43 1.09
C LEU A 36 3.80 2.48 1.14
N LYS A 37 3.14 2.02 0.06
CA LYS A 37 1.68 2.03 -0.08
C LYS A 37 1.02 0.74 0.40
N ASP A 38 1.75 -0.37 0.44
CA ASP A 38 1.19 -1.66 0.83
C ASP A 38 1.17 -1.85 2.36
N PRO A 39 -0.02 -1.86 3.02
CA PRO A 39 -0.15 -2.07 4.45
C PRO A 39 0.12 -3.52 4.90
N THR A 40 0.22 -4.47 3.96
CA THR A 40 0.50 -5.89 4.24
C THR A 40 2.00 -6.20 4.21
N SER A 41 2.80 -5.28 3.66
CA SER A 41 4.24 -5.43 3.59
C SER A 41 4.92 -5.41 4.97
N TRP A 42 6.16 -5.89 5.01
CA TRP A 42 7.02 -5.87 6.19
C TRP A 42 8.36 -5.25 5.83
N LEU A 43 8.77 -4.23 6.57
CA LEU A 43 9.99 -3.47 6.37
C LEU A 43 10.99 -3.76 7.49
N ASP A 44 12.28 -3.82 7.15
CA ASP A 44 13.34 -3.93 8.15
C ASP A 44 13.26 -2.77 9.17
N ALA A 45 13.58 -3.07 10.43
CA ALA A 45 13.45 -2.12 11.53
C ALA A 45 14.19 -0.79 11.26
N ARG A 46 15.42 -0.86 10.73
CA ARG A 46 16.22 0.34 10.44
C ARG A 46 15.65 1.13 9.27
N LYS A 47 15.14 0.43 8.25
CA LYS A 47 14.51 1.07 7.08
C LYS A 47 13.25 1.84 7.47
N MET A 48 12.40 1.26 8.32
CA MET A 48 11.22 1.96 8.83
C MET A 48 11.60 3.17 9.69
N GLU A 49 12.59 3.02 10.57
CA GLU A 49 13.06 4.11 11.42
C GLU A 49 13.59 5.28 10.58
N ASN A 50 14.43 4.99 9.59
CA ASN A 50 14.96 6.00 8.66
C ASN A 50 13.83 6.67 7.85
N LEU A 51 12.84 5.91 7.40
CA LEU A 51 11.66 6.45 6.70
C LEU A 51 10.90 7.44 7.59
N LEU A 52 10.64 7.09 8.85
CA LEU A 52 9.93 7.98 9.77
C LEU A 52 10.76 9.21 10.13
N GLN A 53 12.08 9.07 10.28
CA GLN A 53 12.99 10.21 10.46
C GLN A 53 12.94 11.17 9.26
N PHE A 54 13.02 10.61 8.05
CA PHE A 54 12.89 11.37 6.81
C PHE A 54 11.53 12.07 6.74
N THR A 55 10.46 11.33 7.04
CA THR A 55 9.09 11.85 7.08
C THR A 55 8.96 13.02 8.03
N GLU A 56 9.54 12.93 9.22
CA GLU A 56 9.47 14.01 10.20
C GLU A 56 10.15 15.27 9.68
N THR A 57 11.38 15.13 9.18
CA THR A 57 12.15 16.24 8.62
C THR A 57 11.41 16.87 7.44
N TRP A 58 10.90 16.04 6.53
CA TRP A 58 10.19 16.47 5.34
C TRP A 58 8.90 17.24 5.69
N CYS A 59 8.07 16.72 6.61
CA CYS A 59 6.83 17.36 7.03
C CYS A 59 7.08 18.72 7.72
N ILE A 60 8.13 18.82 8.54
CA ILE A 60 8.49 20.07 9.19
C ILE A 60 8.90 21.11 8.15
N GLN A 61 9.70 20.72 7.16
CA GLN A 61 10.22 21.64 6.14
C GLN A 61 9.17 22.06 5.10
N HIS A 62 8.35 21.12 4.60
CA HIS A 62 7.47 21.36 3.45
C HIS A 62 6.04 21.69 3.86
N LEU A 63 5.57 21.15 5.01
CA LEU A 63 4.19 21.32 5.47
C LEU A 63 4.08 22.15 6.76
N ASN A 64 5.20 22.52 7.38
CA ASN A 64 5.25 23.23 8.67
C ASN A 64 4.43 22.54 9.78
N ILE A 65 4.44 21.20 9.78
CA ILE A 65 3.71 20.39 10.76
C ILE A 65 4.64 20.07 11.92
N GLU A 66 4.32 20.58 13.11
CA GLU A 66 4.98 20.16 14.35
C GLU A 66 4.59 18.73 14.74
N ARG A 67 5.57 17.95 15.20
CA ARG A 67 5.45 16.55 15.66
C ARG A 67 4.61 15.68 14.70
N PRO A 68 5.01 15.58 13.43
CA PRO A 68 4.22 14.90 12.41
C PRO A 68 4.01 13.42 12.73
N ILE A 69 5.00 12.72 13.29
CA ILE A 69 4.90 11.28 13.58
C ILE A 69 3.81 10.99 14.63
N GLU A 70 3.75 11.81 15.68
CA GLU A 70 2.69 11.75 16.70
C GLU A 70 1.31 12.02 16.07
N LYS A 71 1.20 13.04 15.21
CA LYS A 71 -0.05 13.35 14.50
C LYS A 71 -0.50 12.23 13.57
N ILE A 72 0.41 11.60 12.85
CA ILE A 72 0.11 10.47 11.96
C ILE A 72 -0.45 9.31 12.79
N GLY A 73 0.20 8.95 13.91
CA GLY A 73 -0.27 7.91 14.81
C GLY A 73 -1.65 8.20 15.42
N ASN A 74 -1.86 9.44 15.89
CA ASN A 74 -3.14 9.87 16.47
C ASN A 74 -4.29 9.91 15.46
N SER A 75 -3.98 10.13 14.18
CA SER A 75 -4.96 10.22 13.09
C SER A 75 -5.33 8.86 12.49
N ALA A 76 -4.82 7.74 13.03
CA ALA A 76 -4.98 6.41 12.45
C ALA A 76 -6.42 6.05 12.07
N ARG A 77 -7.39 6.35 12.95
CA ARG A 77 -8.81 6.08 12.71
C ARG A 77 -9.35 6.78 11.47
N ASP A 78 -8.97 8.04 11.27
CA ASP A 78 -9.48 8.88 10.20
C ASP A 78 -8.77 8.55 8.87
N LEU A 79 -7.49 8.20 8.94
CA LEU A 79 -6.69 7.76 7.80
C LEU A 79 -7.12 6.39 7.26
N LYS A 80 -7.70 5.51 8.10
CA LYS A 80 -8.05 4.12 7.74
C LYS A 80 -6.87 3.35 7.13
N SER A 81 -5.69 3.59 7.67
CA SER A 81 -4.42 3.16 7.10
C SER A 81 -3.95 1.79 7.59
N TRP A 82 -4.67 1.15 8.53
CA TRP A 82 -4.32 -0.15 9.09
C TRP A 82 -5.06 -1.32 8.42
N GLY A 83 -5.98 -1.02 7.51
CA GLY A 83 -6.69 -2.01 6.69
C GLY A 83 -7.68 -2.82 7.53
N VAL A 84 -7.51 -4.14 7.57
CA VAL A 84 -8.43 -5.04 8.30
C VAL A 84 -8.48 -4.71 9.79
N LEU A 85 -7.35 -4.27 10.37
CA LEU A 85 -7.29 -3.90 11.79
C LEU A 85 -8.26 -2.77 12.13
N ASP A 86 -8.45 -1.78 11.23
CA ASP A 86 -9.42 -0.70 11.45
C ASP A 86 -10.85 -1.24 11.64
N SER A 87 -11.21 -2.29 10.90
CA SER A 87 -12.53 -2.93 10.99
C SER A 87 -12.67 -3.74 12.27
N VAL A 88 -11.62 -4.47 12.65
CA VAL A 88 -11.58 -5.23 13.92
C VAL A 88 -11.76 -4.29 15.11
N LEU A 89 -11.04 -3.18 15.13
CA LEU A 89 -11.12 -2.21 16.23
C LEU A 89 -12.51 -1.58 16.37
N ARG A 90 -13.23 -1.36 15.26
CA ARG A 90 -14.61 -0.83 15.27
C ARG A 90 -15.64 -1.85 15.76
N MET A 91 -15.34 -3.14 15.69
CA MET A 91 -16.22 -4.22 16.18
C MET A 91 -16.04 -4.51 17.67
N ILE A 92 -14.99 -3.97 18.29
CA ILE A 92 -14.73 -4.15 19.72
C ILE A 92 -15.49 -3.08 20.51
N GLU A 93 -16.22 -3.51 21.53
CA GLU A 93 -17.07 -2.61 22.35
C GLU A 93 -16.27 -1.83 23.41
N LYS A 94 -15.15 -2.38 23.90
CA LYS A 94 -14.36 -1.77 25.00
C LYS A 94 -12.85 -1.79 24.68
N PRO A 95 -12.13 -0.66 24.83
CA PRO A 95 -10.69 -0.59 24.54
C PRO A 95 -9.88 -1.56 25.41
N ASN A 96 -10.35 -1.78 26.64
CA ASN A 96 -9.77 -2.74 27.58
C ASN A 96 -9.64 -4.12 26.96
N ASP A 97 -10.56 -4.57 26.12
CA ASP A 97 -10.53 -5.91 25.56
C ASP A 97 -9.32 -6.10 24.63
N ILE A 98 -8.81 -5.02 24.04
CA ILE A 98 -7.55 -5.01 23.28
C ILE A 98 -6.35 -5.07 24.24
N PHE A 99 -6.38 -4.23 25.28
CA PHE A 99 -5.29 -4.13 26.25
C PHE A 99 -5.27 -5.25 27.31
N LEU A 100 -6.26 -6.16 27.28
CA LEU A 100 -6.17 -7.45 27.97
C LEU A 100 -5.04 -8.30 27.39
N GLN A 101 -4.83 -8.23 26.08
CA GLN A 101 -3.76 -8.94 25.37
C GLN A 101 -2.99 -7.98 24.45
N PRO A 102 -2.21 -7.04 25.04
CA PRO A 102 -1.52 -6.01 24.27
C PRO A 102 -0.55 -6.62 23.24
N GLN A 103 -0.06 -7.83 23.49
CA GLN A 103 0.81 -8.57 22.57
C GLN A 103 0.16 -8.81 21.21
N ARG A 104 -1.14 -9.11 21.20
CA ARG A 104 -1.87 -9.31 19.94
C ARG A 104 -1.93 -8.01 19.16
N PHE A 105 -2.25 -6.89 19.81
CA PHE A 105 -2.26 -5.58 19.16
C PHE A 105 -0.88 -5.23 18.57
N ILE A 106 0.18 -5.37 19.37
CA ILE A 106 1.55 -5.08 18.92
C ILE A 106 2.00 -6.00 17.77
N SER A 107 1.54 -7.25 17.73
CA SER A 107 1.89 -8.20 16.66
C SER A 107 1.41 -7.78 15.26
N TYR A 108 0.40 -6.91 15.16
CA TYR A 108 0.00 -6.32 13.87
C TYR A 108 1.03 -5.34 13.30
N PHE A 109 1.90 -4.80 14.16
CA PHE A 109 2.91 -3.82 13.77
C PHE A 109 4.33 -4.38 13.79
N ILE A 110 4.58 -5.50 14.48
CA ILE A 110 5.94 -6.00 14.74
C ILE A 110 6.01 -7.50 14.51
N SER A 111 6.97 -7.93 13.67
CA SER A 111 7.22 -9.32 13.35
C SER A 111 8.71 -9.70 13.54
N PRO A 112 9.02 -10.82 14.22
CA PRO A 112 8.10 -11.65 14.97
C PRO A 112 7.49 -10.90 16.17
N ALA A 113 6.35 -11.37 16.67
CA ALA A 113 5.68 -10.73 17.80
C ALA A 113 6.63 -10.64 19.00
N PRO A 114 6.88 -9.43 19.55
CA PRO A 114 7.84 -9.27 20.63
C PRO A 114 7.35 -9.98 21.89
N PRO A 115 8.25 -10.63 22.66
CA PRO A 115 7.89 -11.15 23.97
C PRO A 115 7.49 -10.00 24.89
N MET A 116 6.41 -10.19 25.65
CA MET A 116 5.94 -9.22 26.64
C MET A 116 6.29 -9.65 28.05
N ALA A 117 6.76 -8.70 28.85
CA ALA A 117 7.05 -8.90 30.26
C ALA A 117 6.33 -7.85 31.12
N ASN A 118 6.27 -8.09 32.43
CA ASN A 118 5.84 -7.13 33.44
C ASN A 118 4.44 -6.51 33.19
N ILE A 119 3.49 -7.29 32.67
CA ILE A 119 2.13 -6.81 32.41
C ILE A 119 1.44 -6.52 33.76
N LYS A 120 1.18 -5.24 34.04
CA LYS A 120 0.34 -4.79 35.14
C LYS A 120 -0.94 -4.19 34.58
N ARG A 121 -2.06 -4.56 35.19
CA ARG A 121 -3.39 -4.12 34.78
C ARG A 121 -4.06 -3.47 35.98
N ASP A 122 -4.59 -2.28 35.79
CA ASP A 122 -5.33 -1.49 36.75
C ASP A 122 -6.56 -0.91 36.06
N LEU A 123 -7.61 -0.56 36.81
CA LEU A 123 -8.93 -0.10 36.33
C LEU A 123 -8.83 0.98 35.24
N ASN A 124 -7.82 1.83 35.35
CA ASN A 124 -7.61 2.98 34.49
C ASN A 124 -6.32 2.92 33.68
N ALA A 125 -5.54 1.84 33.80
CA ALA A 125 -4.24 1.76 33.17
C ALA A 125 -3.74 0.34 32.88
N VAL A 126 -2.98 0.20 31.80
CA VAL A 126 -2.24 -1.02 31.49
C VAL A 126 -0.79 -0.64 31.22
N SER A 127 0.14 -1.34 31.88
CA SER A 127 1.57 -1.18 31.63
C SER A 127 2.21 -2.52 31.30
N PHE A 128 3.14 -2.54 30.35
CA PHE A 128 3.88 -3.74 29.96
C PHE A 128 5.23 -3.37 29.37
N SER A 129 6.15 -4.33 29.32
CA SER A 129 7.48 -4.14 28.75
C SER A 129 7.66 -4.98 27.48
N ILE A 130 8.31 -4.41 26.46
CA ILE A 130 8.73 -5.09 25.23
C ILE A 130 10.22 -4.86 24.96
N PRO A 131 10.93 -5.78 24.28
CA PRO A 131 12.35 -5.63 23.95
C PRO A 131 12.58 -4.67 22.78
N ILE A 132 11.95 -3.50 22.84
CA ILE A 132 12.12 -2.41 21.88
C ILE A 132 12.33 -1.15 22.70
N SER A 133 13.53 -0.60 22.59
CA SER A 133 13.90 0.58 23.34
C SER A 133 13.56 1.84 22.55
N PHE A 134 13.07 2.86 23.27
CA PHE A 134 12.89 4.20 22.72
C PHE A 134 14.23 4.80 22.22
N GLU A 135 15.36 4.37 22.78
CA GLU A 135 16.69 4.83 22.38
C GLU A 135 17.12 4.30 21.02
N GLU A 136 16.74 3.06 20.68
CA GLU A 136 17.10 2.42 19.41
C GLU A 136 16.14 2.80 18.27
N TYR A 137 14.85 2.95 18.57
CA TYR A 137 13.80 3.24 17.58
C TYR A 137 12.85 4.38 18.04
N PRO A 138 13.35 5.61 18.22
CA PRO A 138 12.57 6.73 18.75
C PRO A 138 11.34 7.09 17.90
N TYR A 139 11.44 7.06 16.57
CA TYR A 139 10.34 7.45 15.68
C TYR A 139 9.29 6.36 15.60
N VAL A 140 9.69 5.09 15.48
CA VAL A 140 8.73 3.97 15.55
C VAL A 140 8.05 3.92 16.92
N ALA A 141 8.80 4.09 18.02
CA ALA A 141 8.21 4.12 19.36
C ALA A 141 7.23 5.30 19.53
N THR A 142 7.54 6.46 18.97
CA THR A 142 6.65 7.63 18.97
C THR A 142 5.37 7.34 18.18
N TYR A 143 5.49 6.77 16.97
CA TYR A 143 4.33 6.38 16.17
C TYR A 143 3.46 5.36 16.92
N LEU A 144 4.06 4.29 17.45
CA LEU A 144 3.34 3.23 18.13
C LEU A 144 2.67 3.72 19.41
N ARG A 145 3.32 4.61 20.18
CA ARG A 145 2.74 5.28 21.34
C ARG A 145 1.45 6.02 20.92
N SER A 146 1.54 6.88 19.91
CA SER A 146 0.39 7.65 19.42
C SER A 146 -0.70 6.78 18.77
N ALA A 147 -0.31 5.71 18.09
CA ALA A 147 -1.24 4.71 17.58
C ALA A 147 -2.03 4.05 18.72
N ILE A 148 -1.36 3.67 19.81
CA ILE A 148 -1.98 3.10 21.01
C ILE A 148 -2.93 4.12 21.67
N GLU A 149 -2.52 5.38 21.78
CA GLU A 149 -3.36 6.48 22.30
C GLU A 149 -4.67 6.61 21.51
N SER A 150 -4.61 6.43 20.19
CA SER A 150 -5.76 6.54 19.29
C SER A 150 -6.75 5.38 19.35
N VAL A 151 -6.37 4.22 19.91
CA VAL A 151 -7.19 3.00 19.91
C VAL A 151 -8.62 3.23 20.45
N PRO A 152 -8.83 3.91 21.60
CA PRO A 152 -10.18 4.16 22.10
C PRO A 152 -11.07 4.99 21.15
N VAL A 153 -10.46 5.83 20.30
CA VAL A 153 -11.18 6.69 19.36
C VAL A 153 -11.94 5.84 18.33
N PHE A 154 -11.44 4.65 17.98
CA PHE A 154 -12.14 3.70 17.11
C PHE A 154 -13.51 3.26 17.65
N MET A 155 -13.68 3.34 18.97
CA MET A 155 -14.89 2.95 19.71
C MET A 155 -15.73 4.17 20.12
N GLY A 156 -15.39 5.36 19.62
CA GLY A 156 -16.08 6.60 19.96
C GLY A 156 -15.74 7.15 21.35
N LEU A 157 -14.66 6.68 21.97
CA LEU A 157 -14.18 7.17 23.26
C LEU A 157 -13.09 8.23 23.08
N GLN A 158 -12.75 8.92 24.18
CA GLN A 158 -11.63 9.86 24.19
C GLN A 158 -10.29 9.12 24.07
N MET A 159 -9.33 9.79 23.44
CA MET A 159 -7.96 9.31 23.29
C MET A 159 -7.36 8.96 24.65
N ALA A 160 -6.61 7.86 24.70
CA ALA A 160 -5.85 7.48 25.90
C ALA A 160 -4.59 8.34 26.03
N GLU A 161 -3.97 8.30 27.21
CA GLU A 161 -2.65 8.87 27.45
C GLU A 161 -1.64 7.74 27.49
N ALA A 162 -0.60 7.76 26.65
CA ALA A 162 0.44 6.75 26.68
C ALA A 162 1.82 7.36 26.87
N SER A 163 2.63 6.68 27.67
CA SER A 163 4.04 7.00 27.86
C SER A 163 4.88 5.79 27.49
N TRP A 164 5.95 6.03 26.73
CA TRP A 164 6.95 5.02 26.42
C TRP A 164 8.27 5.45 27.03
N GLN A 165 8.76 4.71 28.02
CA GLN A 165 10.02 4.99 28.69
C GLN A 165 10.90 3.75 28.62
N GLN A 166 12.06 3.89 27.95
CA GLN A 166 12.97 2.77 27.66
C GLN A 166 12.22 1.65 26.93
N ASN A 167 11.94 0.56 27.65
CA ASN A 167 11.27 -0.65 27.16
C ASN A 167 9.85 -0.81 27.72
N THR A 168 9.37 0.14 28.53
CA THR A 168 8.09 0.05 29.23
C THR A 168 7.09 1.01 28.62
N ILE A 169 5.93 0.47 28.27
CA ILE A 169 4.78 1.20 27.76
C ILE A 169 3.75 1.23 28.87
N SER A 170 3.25 2.42 29.17
CA SER A 170 2.14 2.63 30.10
C SER A 170 1.04 3.40 29.40
N ILE A 171 -0.18 2.93 29.52
CA ILE A 171 -1.37 3.47 28.87
C ILE A 171 -2.38 3.75 29.97
N GLY A 172 -2.91 4.98 30.04
CA GLY A 172 -3.91 5.41 30.99
C GLY A 172 -5.14 6.00 30.29
N TRP A 173 -6.30 5.92 30.95
CA TRP A 173 -7.54 6.52 30.45
C TRP A 173 -8.36 7.16 31.56
N ASN A 174 -9.07 8.24 31.23
CA ASN A 174 -9.77 9.09 32.19
C ASN A 174 -11.08 8.52 32.73
N GLN A 175 -11.69 7.54 32.04
CA GLN A 175 -12.95 6.94 32.48
C GLN A 175 -12.71 5.59 33.15
N SER A 176 -13.12 5.43 34.41
CA SER A 176 -13.05 4.13 35.07
C SER A 176 -13.87 3.09 34.32
N GLN A 177 -13.19 2.12 33.72
CA GLN A 177 -13.83 1.03 33.02
C GLN A 177 -13.82 -0.18 33.94
N SER A 178 -14.98 -0.80 34.16
CA SER A 178 -15.05 -2.07 34.88
C SER A 178 -14.20 -3.11 34.14
N LEU A 179 -13.02 -3.42 34.68
CA LEU A 179 -12.13 -4.44 34.16
C LEU A 179 -12.57 -5.85 34.49
N LEU A 180 -13.44 -6.01 35.50
CA LEU A 180 -13.66 -7.27 36.19
C LEU A 180 -15.11 -7.34 36.68
N ASP A 181 -16.05 -7.67 35.78
CA ASP A 181 -17.17 -8.51 36.21
C ASP A 181 -16.71 -9.95 36.02
N ASP A 182 -16.52 -10.70 37.10
CA ASP A 182 -16.04 -12.09 37.09
C ASP A 182 -16.95 -13.02 36.26
N SER A 183 -18.21 -12.65 36.09
CA SER A 183 -19.15 -13.35 35.20
C SER A 183 -18.85 -13.16 33.69
N THR A 184 -18.12 -12.11 33.32
CA THR A 184 -17.68 -11.83 31.94
C THR A 184 -16.36 -12.52 31.60
N LEU A 185 -15.44 -12.75 32.54
CA LEU A 185 -14.22 -13.51 32.27
C LEU A 185 -14.54 -14.96 31.86
N GLN A 186 -15.48 -15.61 32.54
CA GLN A 186 -15.93 -16.96 32.18
C GLN A 186 -16.75 -16.99 30.87
N ARG A 187 -17.58 -15.97 30.59
CA ARG A 187 -18.30 -15.88 29.30
C ARG A 187 -17.39 -15.51 28.12
N ARG A 188 -16.35 -14.71 28.34
CA ARG A 188 -15.37 -14.27 27.32
C ARG A 188 -14.28 -15.31 27.04
N HIS A 189 -14.18 -16.37 27.85
CA HIS A 189 -13.46 -17.59 27.51
C HIS A 189 -14.21 -18.48 26.49
N MET A 190 -15.48 -18.18 26.14
CA MET A 190 -16.19 -18.82 25.02
C MET A 190 -16.23 -17.99 23.72
N ALA A 191 -16.03 -16.68 23.79
CA ALA A 191 -15.75 -15.82 22.64
C ALA A 191 -14.39 -16.06 21.91
N PRO A 192 -13.36 -16.76 22.45
CA PRO A 192 -12.12 -17.00 21.74
C PRO A 192 -12.31 -17.94 20.55
N GLU A 193 -13.28 -18.86 20.57
CA GLU A 193 -13.50 -19.77 19.44
C GLU A 193 -14.14 -19.08 18.24
N VAL A 194 -15.05 -18.13 18.48
CA VAL A 194 -15.67 -17.33 17.42
C VAL A 194 -14.68 -16.29 16.89
N MET A 195 -13.90 -15.65 17.77
CA MET A 195 -12.83 -14.75 17.32
C MET A 195 -11.66 -15.52 16.69
N GLN A 196 -11.30 -16.70 17.17
CA GLN A 196 -10.30 -17.57 16.53
C GLN A 196 -10.82 -18.12 15.22
N SER A 197 -12.11 -18.45 15.09
CA SER A 197 -12.65 -18.88 13.80
C SER A 197 -12.73 -17.72 12.84
N LEU A 198 -13.12 -16.51 13.27
CA LEU A 198 -13.09 -15.32 12.42
C LEU A 198 -11.67 -14.93 12.05
N VAL A 199 -10.72 -14.92 12.99
CA VAL A 199 -9.30 -14.61 12.74
C VAL A 199 -8.66 -15.70 11.90
N ALA A 200 -8.88 -17.00 12.18
CA ALA A 200 -8.36 -18.07 11.35
C ALA A 200 -9.00 -18.09 9.96
N THR A 201 -10.28 -17.74 9.84
CA THR A 201 -10.94 -17.59 8.54
C THR A 201 -10.37 -16.37 7.82
N LEU A 202 -10.11 -15.27 8.53
CA LEU A 202 -9.55 -14.04 7.97
C LEU A 202 -8.09 -14.22 7.55
N GLU A 203 -7.23 -14.82 8.38
CA GLU A 203 -5.86 -15.22 8.07
C GLU A 203 -5.83 -16.20 6.91
N LYS A 204 -6.78 -17.14 6.85
CA LYS A 204 -6.90 -18.08 5.73
C LYS A 204 -7.39 -17.37 4.46
N THR A 205 -8.27 -16.37 4.55
CA THR A 205 -8.65 -15.54 3.41
C THR A 205 -7.53 -14.62 2.96
N GLU A 206 -6.72 -14.10 3.89
CA GLU A 206 -5.57 -13.24 3.59
C GLU A 206 -4.46 -14.05 2.94
N GLN A 207 -4.16 -15.25 3.44
CA GLN A 207 -3.26 -16.21 2.78
C GLN A 207 -3.79 -16.67 1.42
N ALA A 208 -5.10 -16.91 1.28
CA ALA A 208 -5.70 -17.27 0.00
C ALA A 208 -5.65 -16.10 -0.99
N LEU A 209 -5.84 -14.87 -0.51
CA LEU A 209 -5.68 -13.66 -1.31
C LEU A 209 -4.22 -13.52 -1.75
N LEU A 210 -3.25 -13.62 -0.83
CA LEU A 210 -1.82 -13.59 -1.15
C LEU A 210 -1.43 -14.63 -2.20
N LYS A 211 -1.91 -15.88 -2.06
CA LYS A 211 -1.70 -16.91 -3.08
C LYS A 211 -2.32 -16.52 -4.42
N LYS A 212 -3.54 -15.96 -4.41
CA LYS A 212 -4.18 -15.49 -5.65
C LYS A 212 -3.48 -14.29 -6.25
N THR A 213 -2.92 -13.36 -5.48
CA THR A 213 -2.13 -12.25 -6.03
C THR A 213 -0.84 -12.76 -6.66
N LEU A 214 -0.17 -13.73 -6.02
CA LEU A 214 1.01 -14.38 -6.56
C LEU A 214 0.69 -15.17 -7.85
N GLU A 215 -0.43 -15.90 -7.87
CA GLU A 215 -0.93 -16.57 -9.08
C GLU A 215 -1.26 -15.55 -10.17
N LEU A 216 -1.92 -14.44 -9.84
CA LEU A 216 -2.22 -13.37 -10.81
C LEU A 216 -0.96 -12.70 -11.35
N GLU A 217 0.08 -12.53 -10.54
CA GLU A 217 1.40 -12.05 -11.02
C GLU A 217 2.03 -13.04 -11.97
N THR A 218 2.04 -14.34 -11.65
CA THR A 218 2.56 -15.37 -12.58
C THR A 218 1.77 -15.41 -13.89
N ILE A 219 0.45 -15.30 -13.84
CA ILE A 219 -0.40 -15.23 -15.04
C ILE A 219 -0.16 -13.94 -15.82
N LYS A 220 0.09 -12.82 -15.13
CA LYS A 220 0.42 -11.53 -15.77
C LYS A 220 1.77 -11.60 -16.46
N ASP A 221 2.76 -12.24 -15.86
CA ASP A 221 4.08 -12.46 -16.44
C ASP A 221 4.01 -13.43 -17.63
N GLU A 222 3.27 -14.52 -17.52
CA GLU A 222 3.00 -15.45 -18.63
C GLU A 222 2.28 -14.75 -19.79
N ASN A 223 1.29 -13.90 -19.50
CA ASN A 223 0.60 -13.10 -20.51
C ASN A 223 1.49 -12.00 -21.09
N ALA A 224 2.39 -11.40 -20.31
CA ALA A 224 3.35 -10.42 -20.79
C ALA A 224 4.40 -11.08 -21.71
N MET A 225 4.87 -12.28 -21.36
CA MET A 225 5.75 -13.09 -22.20
C MET A 225 5.04 -13.59 -23.47
N ALA A 226 3.77 -13.99 -23.38
CA ALA A 226 2.94 -14.34 -24.52
C ALA A 226 2.68 -13.13 -25.43
N ALA A 227 2.40 -11.96 -24.85
CA ALA A 227 2.27 -10.70 -25.58
C ALA A 227 3.58 -10.33 -26.29
N GLN A 228 4.72 -10.41 -25.61
CA GLN A 228 6.06 -10.20 -26.20
C GLN A 228 6.38 -11.20 -27.31
N SER A 229 5.89 -12.44 -27.21
CA SER A 229 6.05 -13.47 -28.24
C SER A 229 5.15 -13.25 -29.46
N GLN A 230 4.07 -12.47 -29.32
CA GLN A 230 3.16 -12.09 -30.42
C GLN A 230 3.55 -10.77 -31.10
N VAL A 231 4.35 -9.91 -30.46
CA VAL A 231 4.87 -8.66 -31.07
C VAL A 231 5.63 -8.90 -32.40
N PRO A 232 6.50 -9.92 -32.56
CA PRO A 232 7.21 -10.18 -33.82
C PRO A 232 6.27 -10.55 -34.98
N GLN A 233 5.17 -11.26 -34.70
CA GLN A 233 4.16 -11.60 -35.73
C GLN A 233 3.32 -10.39 -36.12
N MET A 234 3.05 -9.48 -35.19
CA MET A 234 2.31 -8.26 -35.47
C MET A 234 3.16 -7.25 -36.24
N GLN A 235 4.47 -7.19 -35.98
CA GLN A 235 5.43 -6.36 -36.71
C GLN A 235 5.59 -6.81 -38.16
N SER A 236 5.65 -8.12 -38.42
CA SER A 236 5.77 -8.65 -39.78
C SER A 236 4.51 -8.38 -40.64
N LEU A 237 3.32 -8.38 -40.03
CA LEU A 237 2.07 -7.97 -40.70
C LEU A 237 2.06 -6.47 -41.04
N ILE A 238 2.58 -5.61 -40.15
CA ILE A 238 2.70 -4.17 -40.40
C ILE A 238 3.70 -3.90 -41.53
N ASP A 239 4.84 -4.59 -41.55
CA ASP A 239 5.84 -4.46 -42.60
C ASP A 239 5.33 -4.97 -43.94
N PHE A 240 4.58 -6.08 -43.96
CA PHE A 240 3.90 -6.57 -45.15
C PHE A 240 2.89 -5.55 -45.70
N GLN A 241 2.08 -4.92 -44.83
CA GLN A 241 1.15 -3.87 -45.25
C GLN A 241 1.86 -2.65 -45.88
N LYS A 242 3.02 -2.25 -45.33
CA LYS A 242 3.83 -1.18 -45.92
C LYS A 242 4.39 -1.57 -47.28
N GLN A 243 4.92 -2.79 -47.42
CA GLN A 243 5.42 -3.31 -48.69
C GLN A 243 4.29 -3.38 -49.75
N TYR A 244 3.11 -3.85 -49.37
CA TYR A 244 1.95 -3.89 -50.25
C TYR A 244 1.50 -2.50 -50.71
N LYS A 245 1.45 -1.50 -49.81
CA LYS A 245 1.14 -0.12 -50.18
C LYS A 245 2.15 0.46 -51.18
N ASN A 246 3.44 0.21 -50.97
CA ASN A 246 4.49 0.66 -51.88
C ASN A 246 4.39 -0.01 -53.26
N PHE A 247 4.14 -1.32 -53.28
CA PHE A 247 3.91 -2.06 -54.53
C PHE A 247 2.67 -1.54 -55.27
N HIS A 248 1.57 -1.31 -54.56
CA HIS A 248 0.34 -0.77 -55.15
C HIS A 248 0.56 0.61 -55.78
N GLN A 249 1.32 1.49 -55.12
CA GLN A 249 1.69 2.79 -55.68
C GLN A 249 2.58 2.66 -56.93
N GLN A 250 3.49 1.69 -56.98
CA GLN A 250 4.30 1.43 -58.16
C GLN A 250 3.44 0.93 -59.35
N VAL A 251 2.47 0.05 -59.09
CA VAL A 251 1.52 -0.42 -60.11
C VAL A 251 0.68 0.74 -60.66
N LEU A 252 0.19 1.63 -59.80
CA LEU A 252 -0.55 2.83 -60.23
C LEU A 252 0.30 3.76 -61.11
N LYS A 253 1.58 3.97 -60.75
CA LYS A 253 2.51 4.74 -61.59
C LYS A 253 2.76 4.06 -62.94
N LEU A 254 2.89 2.73 -62.96
CA LEU A 254 3.04 1.96 -64.19
C LEU A 254 1.82 2.15 -65.10
N GLN A 255 0.61 2.09 -64.54
CA GLN A 255 -0.63 2.32 -65.26
C GLN A 255 -0.71 3.72 -65.85
N ASP A 256 -0.27 4.75 -65.11
CA ASP A 256 -0.16 6.12 -65.63
C ASP A 256 0.86 6.21 -66.78
N TYR A 257 2.03 5.57 -66.66
CA TYR A 257 3.01 5.50 -67.75
C TYR A 257 2.46 4.78 -69.00
N PHE A 258 1.70 3.71 -68.84
CA PHE A 258 1.05 3.02 -69.96
C PHE A 258 0.00 3.91 -70.64
N THR A 259 -0.79 4.63 -69.84
CA THR A 259 -1.82 5.55 -70.36
C THR A 259 -1.18 6.70 -71.14
N ARG A 260 -0.10 7.30 -70.62
CA ARG A 260 0.66 8.36 -71.31
C ARG A 260 1.36 7.84 -72.56
N SER A 261 1.90 6.62 -72.51
CA SER A 261 2.49 5.98 -73.69
C SER A 261 1.45 5.74 -74.79
N GLN A 262 0.24 5.30 -74.42
CA GLN A 262 -0.86 5.15 -75.37
C GLN A 262 -1.33 6.50 -75.94
N GLN A 263 -1.36 7.56 -75.14
CA GLN A 263 -1.66 8.91 -75.61
C GLN A 263 -0.59 9.42 -76.60
N LEU A 264 0.70 9.19 -76.30
CA LEU A 264 1.81 9.53 -77.20
C LEU A 264 1.73 8.76 -78.52
N ILE A 265 1.45 7.46 -78.49
CA ILE A 265 1.24 6.65 -79.70
C ILE A 265 0.04 7.20 -80.49
N THR A 266 -1.05 7.53 -79.81
CA THR A 266 -2.25 8.09 -80.47
C THR A 266 -1.95 9.46 -81.11
N LEU A 267 -1.16 10.31 -80.46
CA LEU A 267 -0.71 11.59 -81.01
C LEU A 267 0.23 11.41 -82.20
N LEU A 268 1.17 10.48 -82.14
CA LEU A 268 2.09 10.17 -83.25
C LEU A 268 1.34 9.62 -84.47
N VAL A 269 0.42 8.68 -84.25
CA VAL A 269 -0.45 8.13 -85.31
C VAL A 269 -1.43 9.19 -85.85
N GLY A 270 -1.87 10.12 -85.00
CA GLY A 270 -2.69 11.27 -85.40
C GLY A 270 -1.92 12.32 -86.20
N GLN A 271 -0.65 12.56 -85.88
CA GLN A 271 0.22 13.49 -86.60
C GLN A 271 0.56 12.99 -88.01
N ASP A 272 0.79 11.68 -88.19
CA ASP A 272 1.01 11.07 -89.51
C ASP A 272 -0.21 11.21 -90.45
N ARG A 273 -1.42 11.37 -89.90
CA ARG A 273 -2.63 11.66 -90.69
C ARG A 273 -2.80 13.14 -91.03
N SER A 274 -2.17 14.05 -90.29
CA SER A 274 -2.25 15.51 -90.52
C SER A 274 -1.27 16.04 -91.56
N TRP A 275 -0.25 15.26 -91.95
CA TRP A 275 0.75 15.61 -92.97
C TRP A 275 0.40 15.11 -94.39
N ASN A 276 -0.76 14.47 -94.57
CA ASN A 276 -1.24 13.96 -95.86
C ASN A 276 -2.47 14.73 -96.41
N HIS A 277 -2.55 16.03 -96.16
CA HIS A 277 -3.47 16.95 -96.84
C HIS A 277 -2.74 18.14 -97.44
#